data_AF-A0A8V5GVQ5-F1
#
_entry.id   AF-A0A8V5GVQ5-F1
#
_cell.length_a   1.000
_cell.length_b   1.000
_cell.length_c   1.000
_cell.angle_alpha   90.00
_cell.angle_beta   90.00
_cell.angle_gamma   90.00
#
_symmetry.space_group_name_H-M   'P 1'
#
loop_
_entity.id
_entity.type
_entity.pdbx_description
1 polymer ?
#
loop_
_entity_poly.entity_id
_entity_poly.type
_entity_poly.pdbx_seq_one_letter_code
_entity_poly.pdbx_strand_id
1 'polypeptide(L)'
;MDRTMAVLWVLVLLVAGAMGQDSLLNTCMDAKHHKAEPGPEGQLYGQPGLPRILHVPLCQEDCEQWWEDCRDALTCKDNWHKGLGLALRSVGALGSPPHRSPW
;
A
#
# COMPACT_ATOMS: atom_id res chain seq x y z
N MET A 1 -42.00 -6.18 28.97
CA MET A 1 -41.43 -5.11 28.13
C MET A 1 -42.56 -4.45 27.37
N ASP A 2 -42.80 -3.15 27.59
CA ASP A 2 -43.88 -2.42 26.91
C ASP A 2 -43.57 -2.16 25.43
N ARG A 3 -44.61 -2.08 24.60
CA ARG A 3 -44.48 -1.89 23.14
C ARG A 3 -43.70 -0.62 22.77
N THR A 4 -43.82 0.42 23.59
CA THR A 4 -43.05 1.67 23.47
C THR A 4 -41.56 1.45 23.71
N MET A 5 -41.21 0.64 24.71
CA MET A 5 -39.82 0.27 25.00
C MET A 5 -39.23 -0.54 23.83
N ALA A 6 -40.00 -1.47 23.24
CA ALA A 6 -39.54 -2.24 22.08
C ALA A 6 -39.23 -1.33 20.87
N VAL A 7 -40.08 -0.34 20.58
CA VAL A 7 -39.85 0.61 19.49
C VAL A 7 -38.62 1.49 19.77
N LEU A 8 -38.46 1.98 21.00
CA LEU A 8 -37.28 2.77 21.38
C LEU A 8 -35.98 1.96 21.24
N TRP A 9 -35.97 0.70 21.67
CA TRP A 9 -34.81 -0.18 21.51
C TRP A 9 -34.47 -0.45 20.04
N VAL A 10 -35.49 -0.66 19.19
CA VAL A 10 -35.28 -0.83 17.75
C VAL A 10 -34.69 0.44 17.12
N LEU A 11 -35.19 1.62 17.49
CA LEU A 11 -34.67 2.89 16.98
C LEU A 11 -33.22 3.14 17.42
N VAL A 12 -32.87 2.84 18.68
CA VAL A 12 -31.50 2.96 19.18
C VAL A 12 -30.54 2.03 18.44
N LEU A 13 -30.95 0.77 18.19
CA LEU A 13 -30.15 -0.19 17.43
C LEU A 13 -29.93 0.25 15.97
N LEU A 14 -30.94 0.82 15.33
CA LEU A 14 -30.85 1.34 13.97
C LEU A 14 -29.87 2.52 13.87
N VAL A 15 -29.91 3.46 14.83
CA VAL A 15 -29.02 4.63 14.85
C VAL A 15 -27.58 4.22 15.15
N ALA A 16 -27.37 3.29 16.07
CA ALA A 16 -26.02 2.81 16.41
C ALA A 16 -25.32 2.08 15.24
N GLY A 17 -26.08 1.40 14.38
CA GLY A 17 -25.54 0.68 13.22
C GLY A 17 -25.03 1.56 12.07
N ALA A 18 -25.30 2.87 12.09
CA ALA A 18 -24.92 3.80 11.02
C ALA A 18 -23.59 4.53 11.27
N MET A 19 -22.94 4.34 12.42
CA MET A 19 -21.72 5.07 12.78
C MET A 19 -20.47 4.21 12.56
N GLY A 20 -19.72 4.48 11.49
CA GLY A 20 -18.34 4.01 11.41
C GLY A 20 -17.76 3.98 10.01
N GLN A 21 -17.07 5.05 9.58
CA GLN A 21 -15.98 4.94 8.60
C GLN A 21 -15.03 6.15 8.48
N ASP A 22 -14.80 6.93 9.55
CA ASP A 22 -13.97 8.14 9.46
C ASP A 22 -12.45 7.92 9.68
N SER A 23 -11.96 6.66 9.77
CA SER A 23 -10.60 6.39 10.28
C SER A 23 -9.49 6.24 9.22
N LEU A 24 -9.77 6.41 7.93
CA LEU A 24 -8.78 6.14 6.86
C LEU A 24 -8.24 7.41 6.17
N LEU A 25 -8.87 8.56 6.39
CA LEU A 25 -8.47 9.83 5.76
C LEU A 25 -7.41 10.55 6.61
N ASN A 26 -6.41 11.14 5.97
CA ASN A 26 -5.32 11.90 6.62
C ASN A 26 -4.55 11.13 7.71
N THR A 27 -4.40 9.82 7.53
CA THR A 27 -3.56 8.97 8.40
C THR A 27 -2.31 8.52 7.65
N CYS A 28 -1.17 8.48 8.33
CA CYS A 28 0.07 7.95 7.75
C CYS A 28 0.11 6.42 7.92
N MET A 29 0.48 5.71 6.87
CA MET A 29 0.80 4.28 7.00
C MET A 29 2.08 4.14 7.84
N ASP A 30 2.03 3.29 8.87
CA ASP A 30 3.13 3.08 9.81
C ASP A 30 4.37 2.51 9.11
N ALA A 31 5.33 3.36 8.71
CA ALA A 31 6.54 2.98 8.01
C ALA A 31 7.86 3.31 8.72
N LYS A 32 8.84 2.40 8.62
CA LYS A 32 10.30 2.61 8.64
C LYS A 32 10.77 4.01 8.22
N HIS A 33 10.13 4.62 7.22
CA HIS A 33 10.52 5.94 6.71
C HIS A 33 9.34 6.92 6.60
N HIS A 34 8.19 6.62 7.20
CA HIS A 34 7.05 7.51 7.24
C HIS A 34 6.95 8.14 8.63
N LYS A 35 6.30 9.29 8.68
CA LYS A 35 5.93 9.93 9.94
C LYS A 35 4.77 9.16 10.58
N ALA A 36 4.63 9.30 11.89
CA ALA A 36 3.46 8.83 12.62
C ALA A 36 2.20 9.62 12.23
N GLU A 37 2.35 10.93 11.99
CA GLU A 37 1.24 11.83 11.65
C GLU A 37 1.64 12.80 10.51
N PRO A 38 0.68 13.24 9.68
CA PRO A 38 0.95 14.24 8.65
C PRO A 38 1.43 15.57 9.26
N GLY A 39 2.44 16.19 8.66
CA GLY A 39 2.98 17.47 9.13
C GLY A 39 4.13 17.96 8.25
N PRO A 40 4.70 19.15 8.50
CA PRO A 40 5.81 19.70 7.70
C PRO A 40 7.04 18.76 7.68
N GLU A 41 7.64 18.54 6.51
CA GLU A 41 8.87 17.76 6.37
C GLU A 41 10.05 18.49 7.03
N GLY A 42 10.67 17.89 8.06
CA GLY A 42 11.70 18.60 8.84
C GLY A 42 12.68 17.76 9.68
N GLN A 43 12.32 16.60 10.24
CA GLN A 43 13.24 15.79 11.06
C GLN A 43 12.92 14.29 10.97
N LEU A 44 13.91 13.48 10.55
CA LEU A 44 13.84 12.01 10.45
C LEU A 44 14.53 11.35 11.65
N TYR A 45 13.93 10.28 12.20
CA TYR A 45 14.51 8.91 12.28
C TYR A 45 13.72 8.04 13.28
N GLY A 46 13.32 6.85 12.84
CA GLY A 46 12.83 5.77 13.71
C GLY A 46 12.28 4.59 12.90
N GLN A 47 12.86 3.40 13.06
CA GLN A 47 12.39 2.14 12.45
C GLN A 47 11.80 1.24 13.54
N PRO A 48 10.66 0.56 13.29
CA PRO A 48 10.68 -0.80 12.74
C PRO A 48 9.65 -1.02 11.59
N GLY A 49 9.42 -2.28 11.20
CA GLY A 49 8.83 -2.71 9.93
C GLY A 49 7.33 -2.46 9.70
N LEU A 50 7.03 -2.19 8.43
CA LEU A 50 5.82 -1.64 7.79
C LEU A 50 4.63 -2.60 7.58
N PRO A 51 3.38 -2.21 7.86
CA PRO A 51 2.24 -2.45 6.95
C PRO A 51 2.53 -2.01 5.51
N ARG A 52 2.10 -2.77 4.48
CA ARG A 52 2.27 -2.38 3.07
C ARG A 52 0.93 -2.02 2.44
N ILE A 53 0.95 -1.06 1.52
CA ILE A 53 -0.25 -0.72 0.74
C ILE A 53 -0.51 -1.83 -0.28
N LEU A 54 -1.75 -2.29 -0.34
CA LEU A 54 -2.21 -3.31 -1.29
C LEU A 54 -3.34 -2.73 -2.13
N HIS A 55 -3.31 -2.98 -3.43
CA HIS A 55 -4.33 -2.54 -4.40
C HIS A 55 -4.58 -1.02 -4.39
N VAL A 56 -3.52 -0.21 -4.40
CA VAL A 56 -3.65 1.22 -4.68
C VAL A 56 -4.28 1.39 -6.07
N PRO A 57 -5.46 2.05 -6.20
CA PRO A 57 -6.04 2.33 -7.49
C PRO A 57 -5.25 3.48 -8.12
N LEU A 58 -4.15 3.13 -8.79
CA LEU A 58 -3.41 4.09 -9.61
C LEU A 58 -4.32 4.60 -10.73
N CYS A 59 -4.14 5.87 -11.10
CA CYS A 59 -4.74 6.41 -12.30
C CYS A 59 -4.27 5.60 -13.51
N GLN A 60 -5.15 5.44 -14.50
CA GLN A 60 -4.84 4.65 -15.68
C GLN A 60 -3.67 5.25 -16.46
N GLU A 61 -3.65 6.58 -16.58
CA GLU A 61 -2.65 7.32 -17.34
C GLU A 61 -1.25 7.21 -16.71
N ASP A 62 -1.16 7.22 -15.38
CA ASP A 62 0.11 7.03 -14.67
C ASP A 62 0.68 5.63 -14.92
N CYS A 63 -0.18 4.62 -14.99
CA CYS A 63 0.20 3.24 -15.28
C CYS A 63 0.72 3.10 -16.72
N GLU A 64 -0.04 3.63 -17.69
CA GLU A 64 0.30 3.55 -19.11
C GLU A 64 1.57 4.35 -19.43
N GLN A 65 1.69 5.58 -18.93
CA GLN A 65 2.87 6.41 -19.18
C GLN A 65 4.14 5.77 -18.63
N TRP A 66 4.09 5.24 -17.41
CA TRP A 66 5.24 4.56 -16.83
C TRP A 66 5.64 3.32 -17.66
N TRP A 67 4.66 2.58 -18.16
CA TRP A 67 4.95 1.46 -19.04
C TRP A 67 5.66 1.88 -20.33
N GLU A 68 5.10 2.88 -21.04
CA GLU A 68 5.69 3.38 -22.28
C GLU A 68 7.14 3.85 -22.09
N ASP A 69 7.42 4.54 -20.98
CA ASP A 69 8.76 5.03 -20.65
C ASP A 69 9.77 3.89 -20.42
N CYS A 70 9.29 2.72 -19.99
CA CYS A 70 10.13 1.57 -19.62
C CYS A 70 10.06 0.38 -20.60
N ARG A 71 9.23 0.44 -21.65
CA ARG A 71 8.95 -0.69 -22.56
C ARG A 71 10.21 -1.33 -23.15
N ASP A 72 11.22 -0.52 -23.47
CA ASP A 72 12.49 -0.98 -24.05
C ASP A 72 13.60 -1.20 -23.02
N ALA A 73 13.33 -0.96 -21.73
CA ALA A 73 14.25 -1.29 -20.67
C ALA A 73 14.28 -2.81 -20.44
N LEU A 74 15.45 -3.30 -20.01
CA LEU A 74 15.65 -4.71 -19.68
C LEU A 74 15.57 -4.91 -18.17
N THR A 75 14.91 -5.99 -17.77
CA THR A 75 14.86 -6.52 -16.41
C THR A 75 15.24 -7.99 -16.40
N CYS A 76 15.67 -8.50 -15.26
CA CYS A 76 15.89 -9.93 -15.03
C CYS A 76 14.80 -10.55 -14.14
N LYS A 77 13.75 -9.79 -13.82
CA LYS A 77 12.67 -10.23 -12.93
C LYS A 77 11.36 -9.47 -13.13
N ASP A 78 10.25 -10.15 -12.90
CA ASP A 78 8.90 -9.55 -12.93
C ASP A 78 8.42 -9.05 -11.56
N ASN A 79 8.92 -9.65 -10.47
CA ASN A 79 8.56 -9.29 -9.09
C ASN A 79 9.78 -8.82 -8.30
N TRP A 80 9.93 -7.51 -8.15
CA TRP A 80 11.10 -6.89 -7.53
C TRP A 80 11.03 -6.84 -6.00
N HIS A 81 9.88 -7.14 -5.39
CA HIS A 81 9.72 -7.11 -3.92
C HIS A 81 10.44 -8.25 -3.19
N LYS A 82 10.98 -9.26 -3.91
CA LYS A 82 11.66 -10.42 -3.32
C LYS A 82 13.02 -10.62 -3.95
N GLY A 83 14.00 -11.03 -3.15
CA GLY A 83 15.22 -11.70 -3.63
C GLY A 83 16.03 -10.93 -4.67
N LEU A 84 16.29 -9.64 -4.43
CA LEU A 84 17.43 -8.99 -5.05
C LEU A 84 18.68 -9.64 -4.44
N GLY A 85 19.38 -10.45 -5.21
CA GLY A 85 20.59 -11.12 -4.74
C GLY A 85 21.68 -10.09 -4.41
N LEU A 86 21.75 -9.61 -3.17
CA LEU A 86 22.82 -8.72 -2.70
C LEU A 86 24.17 -9.44 -2.57
N ALA A 87 24.28 -10.68 -3.04
CA ALA A 87 25.54 -11.35 -3.24
C ALA A 87 26.17 -10.81 -4.52
N LEU A 88 27.02 -9.79 -4.39
CA LEU A 88 28.02 -9.44 -5.40
C LEU A 88 29.03 -10.60 -5.50
N ARG A 89 28.62 -11.72 -6.10
CA ARG A 89 29.51 -12.84 -6.40
C ARG A 89 29.52 -13.03 -7.90
N SER A 90 30.67 -12.63 -8.46
CA SER A 90 31.36 -13.34 -9.54
C SER A 90 30.50 -13.78 -10.72
N VAL A 91 30.59 -13.03 -11.82
CA VAL A 91 30.51 -13.50 -13.21
C VAL A 91 29.89 -14.90 -13.36
N GLY A 92 28.56 -14.97 -13.51
CA GLY A 92 27.84 -16.15 -14.00
C GLY A 92 27.40 -17.19 -12.96
N ALA A 93 26.20 -17.02 -12.38
CA ALA A 93 25.23 -18.09 -12.10
C ALA A 93 23.96 -17.53 -11.44
N LEU A 94 22.78 -17.90 -11.96
CA LEU A 94 21.43 -17.81 -11.34
C LEU A 94 20.62 -16.49 -11.46
N GLY A 95 20.80 -15.71 -12.53
CA GLY A 95 19.81 -14.70 -12.94
C GLY A 95 19.00 -15.18 -14.14
N SER A 96 17.69 -14.96 -14.17
CA SER A 96 16.92 -15.14 -15.41
C SER A 96 17.53 -14.26 -16.52
N PRO A 97 17.54 -14.70 -17.79
CA PRO A 97 18.04 -13.88 -18.88
C PRO A 97 17.31 -12.52 -18.92
N PRO A 98 18.00 -11.44 -19.33
CA PRO A 98 17.37 -10.15 -19.47
C PRO A 98 16.21 -10.24 -20.47
N HIS A 99 15.08 -9.70 -20.09
CA HIS A 99 13.86 -9.61 -20.89
C HIS A 99 13.27 -8.22 -20.71
N ARG A 100 12.40 -7.81 -21.62
CA ARG A 100 11.58 -6.61 -21.42
C ARG A 100 10.54 -6.87 -20.34
N SER A 101 10.14 -5.83 -19.61
CA SER A 101 9.07 -5.98 -18.62
C SER A 101 7.81 -6.54 -19.31
N PRO A 102 7.14 -7.54 -18.71
CA PRO A 102 5.88 -8.07 -19.24
C PRO A 102 4.67 -7.21 -18.84
N TRP A 103 4.86 -6.35 -17.84
CA TRP A 103 4.00 -5.23 -17.49
C TRP A 103 4.26 -4.14 -18.48
#